data_AF-A0A8S2K0E3-F1
#
_entry.id   AF-A0A8S2K0E3-F1
#
_cell.length_a   1.000
_cell.length_b   1.000
_cell.length_c   1.000
_cell.angle_alpha   90.00
_cell.angle_beta   90.00
_cell.angle_gamma   90.00
#
_symmetry.space_group_name_H-M   'P 1'
#
loop_
_entity.id
_entity.type
_entity.pdbx_description
1 polymer ?
#
loop_
_entity_poly.entity_id
_entity_poly.type
_entity_poly.pdbx_seq_one_letter_code
_entity_poly.pdbx_strand_id
1 'polypeptide(L)'
;SYHCDDWSHACFNSKEVGVKLANELLELYDPTFPTSKRPDTANSTHSLIPSYTHPKRCCAVLPGNLHYLQISKPGITADYNIAKTITDTYGIDLATNLNQNYFRIHLDQNHIVRTIVCLSHQDIDVYNISHLYGLHERLLNNLLQRYNEGLIPDFFSYFKQNWTVAIYHDRFADVRLEIRDILKQTLVENSESLFSSLHNSVDHDILFNAEQKKVLLKRFQTEGYKEQVEEKILHYINYNHYHLPMYAKPDSFN
;
A
#
# COMPACT_ATOMS: atom_id res chain seq x y z
N SER A 1 -36.93 9.31 -0.30
CA SER A 1 -36.17 8.49 -1.26
C SER A 1 -34.98 7.89 -0.56
N TYR A 2 -35.02 6.57 -0.36
CA TYR A 2 -34.02 5.78 0.34
C TYR A 2 -33.12 5.10 -0.71
N HIS A 3 -32.50 5.91 -1.58
CA HIS A 3 -31.47 5.43 -2.49
C HIS A 3 -30.12 5.76 -1.84
N CYS A 4 -29.40 4.73 -1.42
CA CYS A 4 -28.02 4.87 -0.95
C CYS A 4 -27.13 4.96 -2.19
N ASP A 5 -27.15 6.12 -2.87
CA ASP A 5 -26.29 6.40 -4.03
C ASP A 5 -24.80 6.48 -3.67
N ASP A 6 -24.48 6.57 -2.37
CA ASP A 6 -23.12 6.75 -1.89
C ASP A 6 -22.25 5.49 -2.12
N TRP A 7 -22.83 4.29 -2.03
CA TRP A 7 -22.13 3.02 -2.25
C TRP A 7 -22.18 2.57 -3.72
N SER A 8 -21.77 3.46 -4.63
CA SER A 8 -21.62 3.14 -6.05
C SER A 8 -20.28 2.46 -6.36
N HIS A 9 -20.27 1.55 -7.34
CA HIS A 9 -19.05 0.95 -7.89
C HIS A 9 -18.05 2.01 -8.41
N ALA A 10 -18.52 3.20 -8.74
CA ALA A 10 -17.71 4.35 -9.14
C ALA A 10 -16.75 4.84 -8.02
N CYS A 11 -17.01 4.47 -6.77
CA CYS A 11 -16.16 4.76 -5.61
C CYS A 11 -14.97 3.79 -5.49
N PHE A 12 -14.86 2.79 -6.37
CA PHE A 12 -13.87 1.72 -6.30
C PHE A 12 -13.01 1.62 -7.57
N ASN A 13 -11.98 0.78 -7.51
CA ASN A 13 -11.13 0.52 -8.66
C ASN A 13 -11.91 -0.29 -9.71
N SER A 14 -12.11 0.29 -10.91
CA SER A 14 -12.92 -0.34 -11.96
C SER A 14 -12.37 -1.69 -12.43
N LYS A 15 -11.05 -1.91 -12.38
CA LYS A 15 -10.45 -3.20 -12.75
C LYS A 15 -10.78 -4.26 -11.71
N GLU A 16 -10.63 -3.94 -10.43
CA GLU A 16 -10.96 -4.87 -9.34
C GLU A 16 -12.46 -5.21 -9.33
N VAL A 17 -13.33 -4.21 -9.53
CA VAL A 17 -14.77 -4.40 -9.69
C VAL A 17 -15.07 -5.33 -10.86
N GLY A 18 -14.45 -5.10 -12.02
CA GLY A 18 -14.64 -5.92 -13.21
C GLY A 18 -14.23 -7.38 -13.02
N VAL A 19 -13.07 -7.62 -12.39
CA VAL A 19 -12.58 -8.98 -12.10
C VAL A 19 -13.51 -9.72 -11.14
N LYS A 20 -13.92 -9.07 -10.03
CA LYS A 20 -14.83 -9.70 -9.07
C LYS A 20 -16.19 -10.00 -9.67
N LEU A 21 -16.74 -9.06 -10.44
CA LEU A 21 -17.99 -9.26 -11.16
C LEU A 21 -17.88 -10.43 -12.15
N ALA A 22 -16.79 -10.49 -12.92
CA ALA A 22 -16.56 -11.58 -13.87
C ALA A 22 -16.51 -12.94 -13.18
N ASN A 23 -15.80 -13.06 -12.05
CA ASN A 23 -15.71 -14.33 -11.30
C ASN A 23 -17.07 -14.81 -10.79
N GLU A 24 -17.90 -13.91 -10.26
CA GLU A 24 -19.26 -14.25 -9.81
C GLU A 24 -20.18 -14.64 -10.98
N LEU A 25 -20.02 -13.99 -12.14
CA LEU A 25 -20.81 -14.30 -13.33
C LEU A 25 -20.36 -15.60 -14.02
N LEU A 26 -19.07 -15.97 -13.95
CA LEU A 26 -18.56 -17.19 -14.59
C LEU A 26 -19.29 -18.44 -14.08
N GLU A 27 -19.67 -18.48 -12.80
CA GLU A 27 -20.48 -19.57 -12.23
C GLU A 27 -21.86 -19.72 -12.88
N LEU A 28 -22.42 -18.65 -13.47
CA LEU A 28 -23.71 -18.67 -14.14
C LEU A 28 -23.63 -19.07 -15.62
N TYR A 29 -22.47 -18.87 -16.25
CA TYR A 29 -22.29 -19.04 -17.70
C TYR A 29 -21.47 -20.26 -18.10
N ASP A 30 -20.65 -20.82 -17.20
CA ASP A 30 -19.84 -22.00 -17.49
C ASP A 30 -20.39 -23.24 -16.74
N PRO A 31 -21.05 -24.19 -17.43
CA PRO A 31 -21.58 -25.41 -16.82
C PRO A 31 -20.49 -26.41 -16.41
N THR A 32 -19.22 -26.18 -16.79
CA THR A 32 -18.07 -26.99 -16.37
C THR A 32 -17.39 -26.46 -15.12
N PHE A 33 -17.69 -25.22 -14.72
CA PHE A 33 -17.29 -24.74 -13.40
C PHE A 33 -18.04 -25.58 -12.36
N PRO A 34 -17.34 -26.13 -11.36
CA PRO A 34 -18.02 -26.76 -10.25
C PRO A 34 -18.88 -25.67 -9.62
N THR A 35 -20.21 -25.82 -9.67
CA THR A 35 -21.11 -25.00 -8.85
C THR A 35 -20.65 -25.17 -7.43
N SER A 36 -19.85 -24.22 -6.94
CA SER A 36 -19.52 -24.16 -5.54
C SER A 36 -20.88 -24.03 -4.87
N LYS A 37 -21.28 -25.05 -4.10
CA LYS A 37 -22.41 -24.86 -3.19
C LYS A 37 -22.04 -23.58 -2.44
N ARG A 38 -22.86 -22.52 -2.58
CA ARG A 38 -22.78 -21.34 -1.71
C ARG A 38 -22.42 -21.89 -0.34
N PRO A 39 -21.24 -21.54 0.22
CA PRO A 39 -20.79 -22.17 1.45
C PRO A 39 -21.94 -22.05 2.43
N ASP A 40 -22.35 -23.19 3.00
CA ASP A 40 -23.48 -23.25 3.92
C ASP A 40 -23.33 -22.07 4.88
N THR A 41 -24.30 -21.17 4.85
CA THR A 41 -24.29 -19.83 5.48
C THR A 41 -24.22 -19.88 7.01
N ALA A 42 -23.81 -21.02 7.58
CA ALA A 42 -23.66 -21.27 9.00
C ALA A 42 -22.26 -20.90 9.54
N ASN A 43 -21.19 -20.88 8.72
CA ASN A 43 -19.83 -20.63 9.21
C ASN A 43 -19.09 -19.41 8.61
N SER A 44 -19.72 -18.65 7.72
CA SER A 44 -19.16 -17.39 7.18
C SER A 44 -19.98 -16.20 7.69
N THR A 45 -19.81 -15.84 8.96
CA THR A 45 -20.56 -14.74 9.60
C THR A 45 -20.16 -13.34 9.12
N HIS A 46 -19.22 -13.17 8.19
CA HIS A 46 -18.84 -11.83 7.72
C HIS A 46 -18.42 -11.83 6.24
N SER A 47 -19.36 -11.50 5.34
CA SER A 47 -19.23 -10.34 4.42
C SER A 47 -20.25 -10.46 3.29
N LEU A 48 -21.49 -10.02 3.52
CA LEU A 48 -22.49 -9.82 2.46
C LEU A 48 -22.10 -8.68 1.49
N ILE A 49 -21.03 -7.94 1.81
CA ILE A 49 -20.53 -6.80 1.05
C ILE A 49 -19.18 -7.20 0.41
N PRO A 50 -19.01 -7.06 -0.92
CA PRO A 50 -17.72 -7.24 -1.55
C PRO A 50 -16.68 -6.27 -0.97
N SER A 51 -15.57 -6.78 -0.47
CA SER A 51 -14.44 -5.95 -0.02
C SER A 51 -13.59 -5.53 -1.22
N TYR A 52 -13.20 -4.26 -1.32
CA TYR A 52 -12.31 -3.76 -2.38
C TYR A 52 -11.06 -3.17 -1.76
N THR A 53 -9.89 -3.64 -2.17
CA THR A 53 -8.61 -3.28 -1.54
C THR A 53 -7.73 -2.41 -2.43
N HIS A 54 -7.98 -2.40 -3.75
CA HIS A 54 -7.15 -1.65 -4.68
C HIS A 54 -7.47 -0.14 -4.61
N PRO A 55 -6.46 0.74 -4.72
CA PRO A 55 -6.70 2.17 -4.69
C PRO A 55 -7.57 2.60 -5.87
N LYS A 56 -8.44 3.58 -5.61
CA LYS A 56 -9.15 4.29 -6.67
C LYS A 56 -8.15 5.23 -7.35
N ARG A 57 -8.16 5.23 -8.68
CA ARG A 57 -7.29 6.09 -9.50
C ARG A 57 -8.15 6.94 -10.42
N CYS A 58 -7.94 8.25 -10.38
CA CYS A 58 -8.53 9.22 -11.27
C CYS A 58 -7.41 9.91 -12.04
N CYS A 59 -7.48 9.87 -13.37
CA CYS A 59 -6.50 10.52 -14.25
C CYS A 59 -7.26 11.39 -15.24
N ALA A 60 -6.76 12.59 -15.52
CA ALA A 60 -7.34 13.49 -16.51
C ALA A 60 -6.26 14.39 -17.12
N VAL A 61 -6.50 14.87 -18.34
CA VAL A 61 -5.75 16.00 -18.90
C VAL A 61 -6.66 17.21 -18.83
N LEU A 62 -6.31 18.16 -17.99
CA LEU A 62 -7.05 19.41 -17.80
C LEU A 62 -6.69 20.40 -18.91
N PRO A 63 -7.54 21.43 -19.14
CA PRO A 63 -7.23 22.51 -20.07
C PRO A 63 -5.83 23.11 -19.81
N GLY A 64 -5.09 23.39 -20.88
CA GLY A 64 -3.70 23.86 -20.79
C GLY A 64 -2.65 22.75 -20.74
N ASN A 65 -2.99 21.53 -21.18
CA ASN A 65 -2.10 20.36 -21.18
C ASN A 65 -1.54 20.04 -19.79
N LEU A 66 -2.44 20.02 -18.80
CA LEU A 66 -2.08 19.81 -17.41
C LEU A 66 -2.57 18.43 -16.99
N HIS A 67 -1.64 17.51 -16.78
CA HIS A 67 -1.90 16.14 -16.39
C HIS A 67 -2.24 16.10 -14.90
N TYR A 68 -3.39 15.52 -14.59
CA TYR A 68 -3.89 15.32 -13.23
C TYR A 68 -3.90 13.83 -12.90
N LEU A 69 -3.40 13.50 -11.71
CA LEU A 69 -3.51 12.17 -11.11
C LEU A 69 -3.96 12.29 -9.66
N GLN A 70 -4.96 11.51 -9.29
CA GLN A 70 -5.36 11.29 -7.92
C GLN A 70 -5.45 9.79 -7.64
N ILE A 71 -4.77 9.37 -6.58
CA ILE A 71 -4.84 8.02 -6.05
C ILE A 71 -5.35 8.12 -4.63
N SER A 72 -6.42 7.41 -4.29
CA SER A 72 -7.06 7.49 -2.98
C SER A 72 -7.54 6.13 -2.48
N LYS A 73 -7.89 6.08 -1.19
CA LYS A 73 -8.55 4.92 -0.59
C LYS A 73 -9.81 4.54 -1.38
N PRO A 74 -10.04 3.23 -1.63
CA PRO A 74 -11.30 2.76 -2.19
C PRO A 74 -12.47 3.07 -1.24
N GLY A 75 -13.61 3.41 -1.82
CA GLY A 75 -14.85 3.72 -1.11
C GLY A 75 -15.18 5.21 -1.08
N ILE A 76 -16.17 5.55 -0.25
CA ILE A 76 -16.63 6.93 -0.09
C ILE A 76 -15.57 7.70 0.68
N THR A 77 -14.90 8.63 0.01
CA THR A 77 -13.96 9.55 0.65
C THR A 77 -14.73 10.79 1.08
N ALA A 78 -14.65 11.14 2.36
CA ALA A 78 -15.10 12.44 2.83
C ALA A 78 -14.33 13.56 2.10
N ASP A 79 -14.97 14.72 1.96
CA ASP A 79 -14.32 15.88 1.36
C ASP A 79 -13.03 16.23 2.09
N TYR A 80 -11.99 16.55 1.32
CA TYR A 80 -10.66 16.87 1.83
C TYR A 80 -10.69 17.92 2.96
N ASN A 81 -11.50 18.97 2.79
CA ASN A 81 -11.61 20.04 3.79
C ASN A 81 -12.28 19.57 5.08
N ILE A 82 -13.27 18.67 4.98
CA ILE A 82 -13.98 18.10 6.13
C ILE A 82 -13.03 17.17 6.89
N ALA A 83 -12.34 16.29 6.16
CA ALA A 83 -11.37 15.37 6.74
C ALA A 83 -10.25 16.12 7.49
N LYS A 84 -9.74 17.22 6.94
CA LYS A 84 -8.69 18.04 7.56
C LYS A 84 -9.15 18.75 8.84
N THR A 85 -10.45 19.01 8.97
CA THR A 85 -11.03 19.66 10.16
C THR A 85 -11.19 18.68 11.32
N ILE A 86 -11.18 17.37 11.05
CA ILE A 86 -11.20 16.32 12.07
C ILE A 86 -9.76 16.03 12.49
N THR A 87 -9.23 16.86 13.40
CA THR A 87 -7.78 16.99 13.65
C THR A 87 -7.11 15.73 14.21
N ASP A 88 -7.82 14.90 14.97
CA ASP A 88 -7.17 13.84 15.76
C ASP A 88 -6.73 12.61 14.93
N THR A 89 -7.30 12.39 13.74
CA THR A 89 -7.07 11.17 12.95
C THR A 89 -6.66 11.44 11.49
N TYR A 90 -6.56 12.71 11.10
CA TYR A 90 -6.29 13.10 9.73
C TYR A 90 -4.91 12.67 9.23
N GLY A 91 -3.87 12.80 10.06
CA GLY A 91 -2.49 12.52 9.67
C GLY A 91 -1.75 13.75 9.12
N ILE A 92 -0.90 13.56 8.10
CA ILE A 92 0.08 14.58 7.64
C ILE A 92 0.03 14.73 6.12
N ASP A 93 -0.05 15.98 5.64
CA ASP A 93 0.11 16.33 4.23
C ASP A 93 1.54 16.82 3.95
N LEU A 94 2.20 16.20 2.98
CA LEU A 94 3.50 16.63 2.43
C LEU A 94 3.26 17.12 1.00
N ALA A 95 3.79 18.30 0.65
CA ALA A 95 3.58 18.85 -0.68
C ALA A 95 4.84 19.54 -1.22
N THR A 96 5.15 19.27 -2.49
CA THR A 96 6.17 20.01 -3.24
C THR A 96 5.50 20.74 -4.39
N ASN A 97 5.99 21.95 -4.67
CA ASN A 97 5.54 22.78 -5.78
C ASN A 97 6.77 23.39 -6.46
N LEU A 98 7.20 22.78 -7.56
CA LEU A 98 8.36 23.20 -8.31
C LEU A 98 8.00 23.30 -9.79
N ASN A 99 8.36 24.42 -10.44
CA ASN A 99 8.12 24.66 -11.86
C ASN A 99 6.65 24.47 -12.29
N GLN A 100 5.70 24.92 -11.45
CA GLN A 100 4.25 24.75 -11.66
C GLN A 100 3.77 23.30 -11.65
N ASN A 101 4.63 22.35 -11.25
CA ASN A 101 4.23 20.98 -10.98
C ASN A 101 3.96 20.83 -9.49
N TYR A 102 2.78 20.33 -9.16
CA TYR A 102 2.34 20.09 -7.80
C TYR A 102 2.33 18.59 -7.51
N PHE A 103 2.90 18.19 -6.38
CA PHE A 103 2.85 16.82 -5.91
C PHE A 103 2.55 16.84 -4.42
N ARG A 104 1.47 16.17 -4.01
CA ARG A 104 1.09 15.96 -2.61
C ARG A 104 1.00 14.49 -2.27
N ILE A 105 1.54 14.14 -1.11
CA ILE A 105 1.35 12.86 -0.44
C ILE A 105 0.66 13.11 0.90
N HIS A 106 -0.42 12.39 1.14
CA HIS A 106 -1.10 12.33 2.42
C HIS A 106 -0.75 11.03 3.14
N LEU A 107 -0.23 11.15 4.35
CA LEU A 107 0.05 10.07 5.27
C LEU A 107 -1.07 10.00 6.32
N ASP A 108 -1.58 8.81 6.62
CA ASP A 108 -2.50 8.63 7.75
C ASP A 108 -1.77 8.72 9.11
N GLN A 109 -2.54 8.57 10.19
CA GLN A 109 -2.01 8.51 11.56
C GLN A 109 -0.97 7.40 11.80
N ASN A 110 -0.92 6.39 10.93
CA ASN A 110 0.04 5.29 10.97
C ASN A 110 1.21 5.51 9.99
N HIS A 111 1.34 6.72 9.44
CA HIS A 111 2.35 7.10 8.45
C HIS A 111 2.32 6.27 7.16
N ILE A 112 1.15 5.75 6.78
CA ILE A 112 0.92 5.03 5.53
C ILE A 112 0.37 6.00 4.48
N VAL A 113 0.90 5.93 3.26
CA VAL A 113 0.40 6.72 2.12
C VAL A 113 -1.04 6.35 1.79
N ARG A 114 -1.97 7.28 1.97
CA ARG A 114 -3.41 7.11 1.69
C ARG A 114 -3.92 7.92 0.52
N THR A 115 -3.31 9.05 0.23
CA THR A 115 -3.71 9.86 -0.93
C THR A 115 -2.47 10.41 -1.62
N ILE A 116 -2.46 10.33 -2.94
CA ILE A 116 -1.45 10.97 -3.77
C ILE A 116 -2.20 11.86 -4.76
N VAL A 117 -1.78 13.12 -4.87
CA VAL A 117 -2.32 14.07 -5.85
C VAL A 117 -1.16 14.70 -6.60
N CYS A 118 -1.20 14.60 -7.92
CA CYS A 118 -0.18 15.14 -8.80
C CYS A 118 -0.83 16.02 -9.85
N LEU A 119 -0.16 17.11 -10.19
CA LEU A 119 -0.51 18.03 -11.26
C LEU A 119 0.79 18.41 -11.97
N SER A 120 0.87 18.20 -13.28
CA SER A 120 2.11 18.40 -14.03
C SER A 120 1.83 18.79 -15.47
N HIS A 121 2.67 19.64 -16.06
CA HIS A 121 2.63 19.91 -17.50
C HIS A 121 3.26 18.78 -18.34
N GLN A 122 3.98 17.87 -17.68
CA GLN A 122 4.56 16.67 -18.28
C GLN A 122 3.73 15.44 -17.94
N ASP A 123 3.86 14.39 -18.76
CA ASP A 123 3.26 13.09 -18.48
C ASP A 123 3.63 12.56 -17.10
N ILE A 124 2.62 12.05 -16.40
CA ILE A 124 2.75 11.47 -15.07
C ILE A 124 2.80 9.95 -15.23
N ASP A 125 3.81 9.32 -14.64
CA ASP A 125 3.90 7.87 -14.59
C ASP A 125 2.91 7.32 -13.56
N VAL A 126 1.67 7.14 -14.02
CA VAL A 126 0.56 6.67 -13.19
C VAL A 126 0.87 5.30 -12.60
N TYR A 127 1.54 4.41 -13.33
CA TYR A 127 1.82 3.05 -12.87
C TYR A 127 2.79 3.07 -11.69
N ASN A 128 3.95 3.72 -11.86
CA ASN A 128 4.96 3.78 -10.81
C ASN A 128 4.43 4.52 -9.56
N ILE A 129 3.78 5.67 -9.74
CA ILE A 129 3.24 6.42 -8.60
C ILE A 129 2.14 5.64 -7.86
N SER A 130 1.38 4.79 -8.56
CA SER A 130 0.37 3.91 -7.92
C SER A 130 0.99 2.95 -6.90
N HIS A 131 2.23 2.50 -7.08
CA HIS A 131 2.90 1.56 -6.16
C HIS A 131 3.31 2.20 -4.83
N LEU A 132 3.33 3.54 -4.75
CA LEU A 132 3.59 4.25 -3.50
C LEU A 132 2.40 4.17 -2.53
N TYR A 133 1.19 3.94 -3.05
CA TYR A 133 -0.02 3.83 -2.25
C TYR A 133 0.05 2.64 -1.28
N GLY A 134 -0.32 2.87 -0.02
CA GLY A 134 -0.34 1.82 1.00
C GLY A 134 1.04 1.43 1.53
N LEU A 135 2.10 2.17 1.17
CA LEU A 135 3.43 2.01 1.75
C LEU A 135 3.63 2.95 2.94
N HIS A 136 4.42 2.49 3.91
CA HIS A 136 4.81 3.30 5.06
C HIS A 136 5.96 4.26 4.68
N GLU A 137 5.97 5.48 5.21
CA GLU A 137 6.94 6.52 4.84
C GLU A 137 8.42 6.10 4.99
N ARG A 138 8.74 5.29 6.01
CA ARG A 138 10.07 4.68 6.20
C ARG A 138 10.56 3.85 5.02
N LEU A 139 9.67 3.09 4.37
CA LEU A 139 10.02 2.30 3.17
C LEU A 139 10.31 3.24 1.98
N LEU A 140 9.70 4.42 1.97
CA LEU A 140 9.97 5.49 1.01
C LEU A 140 11.21 6.32 1.40
N ASN A 141 12.20 5.64 1.96
CA ASN A 141 13.49 6.17 2.38
C ASN A 141 13.38 7.27 3.46
N ASN A 142 12.60 6.98 4.52
CA ASN A 142 12.30 7.93 5.62
C ASN A 142 11.77 9.27 5.08
N LEU A 143 10.76 9.18 4.21
CA LEU A 143 10.16 10.29 3.46
C LEU A 143 9.82 11.49 4.36
N LEU A 144 9.20 11.25 5.52
CA LEU A 144 8.75 12.33 6.41
C LEU A 144 9.94 13.08 7.00
N GLN A 145 10.94 12.35 7.48
CA GLN A 145 12.15 12.95 8.05
C GLN A 145 12.88 13.80 7.01
N ARG A 146 13.15 13.22 5.83
CA ARG A 146 13.87 13.92 4.75
C ARG A 146 13.12 15.14 4.24
N TYR A 147 11.80 15.07 4.18
CA TYR A 147 10.97 16.22 3.82
C TYR A 147 11.11 17.35 4.85
N ASN A 148 11.03 17.03 6.15
CA ASN A 148 11.19 18.00 7.23
C ASN A 148 12.59 18.63 7.27
N GLU A 149 13.61 17.87 6.87
CA GLU A 149 15.00 18.33 6.73
C GLU A 149 15.22 19.15 5.44
N GLY A 150 14.21 19.31 4.58
CA GLY A 150 14.32 20.04 3.32
C GLY A 150 15.12 19.32 2.23
N LEU A 151 15.40 18.02 2.39
CA LEU A 151 16.18 17.21 1.46
C LEU A 151 15.37 16.76 0.23
N ILE A 152 14.06 17.06 0.21
CA ILE A 152 13.16 16.71 -0.88
C ILE A 152 12.60 17.98 -1.51
N PRO A 153 13.32 18.61 -2.46
CA PRO A 153 12.86 19.83 -3.11
C PRO A 153 11.69 19.57 -4.08
N ASP A 154 11.63 18.38 -4.68
CA ASP A 154 10.61 17.99 -5.64
C ASP A 154 10.34 16.48 -5.56
N PHE A 155 9.08 16.09 -5.35
CA PHE A 155 8.70 14.69 -5.27
C PHE A 155 8.83 13.97 -6.61
N PHE A 156 8.59 14.63 -7.75
CA PHE A 156 8.74 13.97 -9.04
C PHE A 156 10.19 13.50 -9.25
N SER A 157 11.15 14.35 -8.95
CA SER A 157 12.58 14.02 -9.00
C SER A 157 12.99 13.01 -7.92
N TYR A 158 12.45 13.13 -6.71
CA TYR A 158 12.72 12.21 -5.60
C TYR A 158 12.31 10.77 -5.92
N PHE A 159 11.12 10.59 -6.48
CA PHE A 159 10.58 9.26 -6.80
C PHE A 159 11.12 8.67 -8.11
N LYS A 160 11.84 9.46 -8.91
CA LYS A 160 12.61 8.98 -10.08
C LYS A 160 14.00 8.42 -9.71
N GLN A 161 14.40 8.49 -8.44
CA GLN A 161 15.69 7.96 -8.00
C GLN A 161 15.73 6.42 -8.05
N ASN A 162 16.91 5.87 -8.33
CA ASN A 162 17.12 4.42 -8.55
C ASN A 162 16.58 3.50 -7.45
N TRP A 163 16.52 3.94 -6.19
CA TRP A 163 16.03 3.11 -5.08
C TRP A 163 14.52 2.80 -5.17
N THR A 164 13.74 3.54 -5.96
CA THR A 164 12.30 3.31 -6.13
C THR A 164 12.00 2.17 -7.10
N VAL A 165 12.96 1.78 -7.95
CA VAL A 165 12.71 0.79 -9.01
C VAL A 165 12.33 -0.57 -8.42
N ALA A 166 12.94 -0.98 -7.30
CA ALA A 166 12.52 -2.20 -6.60
C ALA A 166 11.09 -2.14 -6.06
N ILE A 167 10.58 -0.94 -5.74
CA ILE A 167 9.21 -0.76 -5.24
C ILE A 167 8.19 -0.78 -6.39
N TYR A 168 8.61 -0.29 -7.56
CA TYR A 168 7.78 -0.21 -8.77
C TYR A 168 7.66 -1.52 -9.54
N HIS A 169 8.51 -2.50 -9.23
CA HIS A 169 8.43 -3.82 -9.83
C HIS A 169 7.13 -4.52 -9.41
N ASP A 170 6.46 -5.15 -10.38
CA ASP A 170 5.21 -5.91 -10.18
C ASP A 170 5.31 -6.98 -9.07
N ARG A 171 6.42 -7.73 -9.02
CA ARG A 171 6.72 -8.78 -8.03
C ARG A 171 6.98 -8.26 -6.61
N PHE A 172 7.17 -6.95 -6.41
CA PHE A 172 7.37 -6.41 -5.07
C PHE A 172 6.14 -6.63 -4.18
N ALA A 173 4.94 -6.66 -4.76
CA ALA A 173 3.71 -6.97 -4.03
C ALA A 173 3.75 -8.39 -3.44
N ASP A 174 4.25 -9.37 -4.21
CA ASP A 174 4.38 -10.76 -3.78
C ASP A 174 5.38 -10.89 -2.64
N VAL A 175 6.53 -10.22 -2.74
CA VAL A 175 7.55 -10.19 -1.67
C VAL A 175 6.98 -9.67 -0.36
N ARG A 176 6.12 -8.65 -0.41
CA ARG A 176 5.45 -8.13 0.79
C ARG A 176 4.48 -9.14 1.41
N LEU A 177 3.78 -9.92 0.60
CA LEU A 177 2.91 -10.99 1.09
C LEU A 177 3.72 -12.10 1.74
N GLU A 178 4.81 -12.51 1.10
CA GLU A 178 5.71 -13.54 1.62
C GLU A 178 6.38 -13.11 2.94
N ILE A 179 6.83 -11.84 3.04
CA ILE A 179 7.31 -11.27 4.31
C ILE A 179 6.21 -11.31 5.38
N ARG A 180 4.98 -10.95 5.03
CA ARG A 180 3.85 -11.03 5.97
C ARG A 180 3.59 -12.46 6.42
N ASP A 181 3.78 -13.45 5.55
CA ASP A 181 3.61 -14.86 5.91
C ASP A 181 4.75 -15.37 6.79
N ILE A 182 6.00 -14.95 6.55
CA ILE A 182 7.13 -15.18 7.46
C ILE A 182 6.79 -14.67 8.87
N LEU A 183 6.23 -13.47 8.99
CA LEU A 183 5.86 -12.89 10.29
C LEU A 183 4.72 -13.62 11.02
N LYS A 184 3.88 -14.38 10.28
CA LYS A 184 2.82 -15.22 10.86
C LYS A 184 3.32 -16.59 11.30
N GLN A 185 4.49 -17.02 10.83
CA GLN A 185 5.06 -18.29 11.25
C GLN A 185 5.51 -18.21 12.70
N THR A 186 5.37 -19.31 13.42
CA THR A 186 5.94 -19.47 14.76
C THR A 186 7.34 -20.07 14.61
N LEU A 187 8.37 -19.25 14.82
CA LEU A 187 9.77 -19.67 14.68
C LEU A 187 10.37 -20.26 15.95
N VAL A 188 9.76 -19.98 17.12
CA VAL A 188 10.23 -20.47 18.43
C VAL A 188 9.17 -21.37 19.05
N GLU A 189 9.59 -22.55 19.52
CA GLU A 189 8.69 -23.49 20.20
C GLU A 189 8.08 -22.86 21.46
N ASN A 190 6.76 -23.02 21.63
CA ASN A 190 5.96 -22.45 22.73
C ASN A 190 5.84 -20.91 22.75
N SER A 191 6.12 -20.20 21.65
CA SER A 191 5.80 -18.77 21.52
C SER A 191 4.66 -18.52 20.53
N GLU A 192 3.94 -17.40 20.67
CA GLU A 192 3.08 -16.89 19.61
C GLU A 192 3.89 -16.24 18.48
N SER A 193 3.36 -16.23 17.26
CA SER A 193 3.98 -15.55 16.12
C SER A 193 4.09 -14.05 16.36
N LEU A 194 5.08 -13.40 15.72
CA LEU A 194 5.19 -11.93 15.77
C LEU A 194 3.91 -11.24 15.30
N PHE A 195 3.27 -11.79 14.27
CA PHE A 195 2.02 -11.26 13.75
C PHE A 195 0.87 -11.37 14.76
N SER A 196 0.78 -12.48 15.50
CA SER A 196 -0.23 -12.67 16.55
C SER A 196 -0.03 -11.67 17.69
N SER A 197 1.21 -11.49 18.17
CA SER A 197 1.54 -10.49 19.19
C SER A 197 1.18 -9.06 18.74
N LEU A 198 1.46 -8.74 17.48
CA LEU A 198 1.09 -7.46 16.87
C LEU A 198 -0.43 -7.29 16.83
N HIS A 199 -1.17 -8.29 16.37
CA HIS A 199 -2.63 -8.19 16.21
C HIS A 199 -3.35 -8.08 17.56
N ASN A 200 -2.97 -8.90 18.54
CA ASN A 200 -3.50 -8.85 19.91
C ASN A 200 -3.28 -7.47 20.56
N SER A 201 -2.20 -6.77 20.20
CA SER A 201 -1.91 -5.43 20.71
C SER A 201 -2.74 -4.33 20.01
N VAL A 202 -3.18 -4.55 18.77
CA VAL A 202 -3.92 -3.57 17.95
C VAL A 202 -5.43 -3.66 18.21
N ASP A 203 -5.98 -4.84 18.45
CA ASP A 203 -7.42 -5.04 18.73
C ASP A 203 -7.86 -4.38 20.05
N HIS A 204 -6.92 -3.93 20.88
CA HIS A 204 -7.18 -3.16 22.09
C HIS A 204 -7.17 -1.63 21.90
N ASP A 205 -7.17 -1.12 20.66
CA ASP A 205 -7.12 0.32 20.32
C ASP A 205 -5.93 1.09 20.95
N ILE A 206 -4.89 0.38 21.38
CA ILE A 206 -3.68 0.98 21.93
C ILE A 206 -2.73 1.27 20.77
N LEU A 207 -2.53 2.56 20.47
CA LEU A 207 -1.34 3.01 19.75
C LEU A 207 -0.11 2.39 20.44
N PHE A 208 0.64 1.54 19.73
CA PHE A 208 1.82 0.86 20.30
C PHE A 208 2.68 1.85 21.08
N ASN A 209 2.83 1.61 22.38
CA ASN A 209 3.72 2.43 23.18
C ASN A 209 5.19 2.15 22.76
N ALA A 210 6.10 3.09 23.07
CA ALA A 210 7.49 2.98 22.64
C ALA A 210 8.18 1.68 23.14
N GLU A 211 7.79 1.19 24.31
CA GLU A 211 8.34 -0.02 24.91
C GLU A 211 7.86 -1.29 24.20
N GLN A 212 6.58 -1.40 23.87
CA GLN A 212 6.02 -2.50 23.07
C GLN A 212 6.69 -2.57 21.69
N LYS A 213 6.92 -1.42 21.04
CA LYS A 213 7.67 -1.37 19.77
C LYS A 213 9.09 -1.90 19.96
N LYS A 214 9.79 -1.51 21.03
CA LYS A 214 11.14 -2.02 21.32
C LYS A 214 11.15 -3.53 21.54
N VAL A 215 10.17 -4.07 22.28
CA VAL A 215 10.05 -5.51 22.53
C VAL A 215 9.85 -6.27 21.22
N LEU A 216 8.92 -5.81 20.38
CA LEU A 216 8.65 -6.44 19.08
C LEU A 216 9.85 -6.35 18.13
N LEU A 217 10.54 -5.21 18.10
CA LEU A 217 11.79 -5.06 17.33
C LEU A 217 12.89 -5.99 17.83
N LYS A 218 13.01 -6.17 19.15
CA LYS A 218 13.97 -7.12 19.73
C LYS A 218 13.63 -8.54 19.30
N ARG A 219 12.37 -8.96 19.42
CA ARG A 219 11.92 -10.29 18.97
C ARG A 219 12.18 -10.51 17.49
N PHE A 220 11.88 -9.53 16.64
CA PHE A 220 12.20 -9.57 15.20
C PHE A 220 13.68 -9.81 14.92
N GLN A 221 14.56 -9.20 15.72
CA GLN A 221 16.02 -9.34 15.58
C GLN A 221 16.56 -10.64 16.18
N THR A 222 15.91 -11.24 17.19
CA THR A 222 16.45 -12.39 17.92
C THR A 222 15.84 -13.73 17.50
N GLU A 223 14.61 -13.74 16.98
CA GLU A 223 13.85 -14.97 16.70
C GLU A 223 14.01 -15.48 15.26
N GLY A 224 14.95 -14.95 14.48
CA GLY A 224 15.24 -15.43 13.11
C GLY A 224 14.40 -14.78 12.00
N TYR A 225 13.43 -13.93 12.34
CA TYR A 225 12.58 -13.26 11.34
C TYR A 225 13.38 -12.30 10.47
N LYS A 226 14.34 -11.57 11.07
CA LYS A 226 15.18 -10.62 10.35
C LYS A 226 15.95 -11.31 9.24
N GLU A 227 16.61 -12.43 9.55
CA GLU A 227 17.41 -13.21 8.63
C GLU A 227 16.56 -13.73 7.45
N GLN A 228 15.38 -14.28 7.73
CA GLN A 228 14.48 -14.76 6.69
C GLN A 228 13.96 -13.63 5.79
N VAL A 229 13.66 -12.46 6.36
CA VAL A 229 13.22 -11.30 5.59
C VAL A 229 14.37 -10.76 4.73
N GLU A 230 15.58 -10.68 5.26
CA GLU A 230 16.77 -10.26 4.51
C GLU A 230 17.08 -11.23 3.36
N GLU A 231 17.06 -12.54 3.62
CA GLU A 231 17.23 -13.57 2.60
C GLU A 231 16.18 -13.43 1.49
N LYS A 232 14.91 -13.20 1.86
CA LYS A 232 13.83 -13.05 0.90
C LYS A 232 13.98 -11.81 0.02
N ILE A 233 14.38 -10.68 0.61
CA ILE A 233 14.65 -9.45 -0.13
C ILE A 233 15.86 -9.63 -1.06
N LEU A 234 16.93 -10.29 -0.60
CA LEU A 234 18.10 -10.59 -1.43
C LEU A 234 17.74 -11.50 -2.60
N HIS A 235 16.92 -12.53 -2.36
CA HIS A 235 16.42 -13.41 -3.41
C HIS A 235 15.63 -12.61 -4.45
N TYR A 236 14.74 -11.72 -4.02
CA TYR A 236 13.99 -10.85 -4.91
C TYR A 236 14.89 -9.96 -5.77
N ILE A 237 15.91 -9.32 -5.18
CA ILE A 237 16.85 -8.47 -5.92
C ILE A 237 17.65 -9.29 -6.93
N ASN A 238 18.18 -10.45 -6.51
CA ASN A 238 19.00 -11.32 -7.36
C ASN A 238 18.20 -11.93 -8.51
N TYR A 239 16.96 -12.38 -8.23
CA TYR A 239 16.08 -12.98 -9.23
C TYR A 239 15.66 -11.96 -10.30
N ASN A 240 15.48 -10.70 -9.92
CA ASN A 240 15.07 -9.62 -10.82
C ASN A 240 16.24 -8.73 -11.25
N HIS A 241 17.48 -9.21 -11.20
CA HIS A 241 18.68 -8.41 -11.42
C HIS A 241 18.71 -7.67 -12.76
N TYR A 242 18.18 -8.28 -13.83
CA TYR A 242 18.08 -7.63 -15.15
C TYR A 242 17.26 -6.33 -15.11
N HIS A 243 16.25 -6.27 -14.23
CA HIS A 243 15.41 -5.09 -14.02
C HIS A 243 15.90 -4.21 -12.86
N LEU A 244 16.74 -4.76 -11.98
CA LEU A 244 17.27 -4.12 -10.78
C LEU A 244 18.80 -4.00 -10.77
N PRO A 245 19.46 -3.53 -11.86
CA PRO A 245 20.93 -3.51 -11.95
C PRO A 245 21.58 -2.48 -11.02
N MET A 246 20.81 -1.49 -10.53
CA MET A 246 21.26 -0.47 -9.59
C MET A 246 21.49 -1.00 -8.17
N TYR A 247 21.02 -2.22 -7.85
CA TYR A 247 21.21 -2.85 -6.55
C TYR A 247 22.44 -3.75 -6.59
N ALA A 248 23.30 -3.61 -5.59
CA ALA A 248 24.55 -4.37 -5.49
C ALA A 248 24.27 -5.86 -5.23
N LYS A 249 25.07 -6.73 -5.85
CA LYS A 249 25.11 -8.15 -5.50
C LYS A 249 26.05 -8.37 -4.31
N PRO A 250 25.78 -9.40 -3.48
CA PRO A 250 26.79 -9.91 -2.56
C PRO A 250 28.11 -10.28 -3.26
N ASP A 251 28.02 -10.79 -4.50
CA ASP A 251 29.18 -11.23 -5.28
C ASP A 251 29.96 -10.10 -5.97
N SER A 252 29.46 -8.85 -5.95
CA SER A 252 30.13 -7.70 -6.60
C SER A 252 31.20 -7.01 -5.74
N PHE A 253 31.57 -7.60 -4.60
CA PHE A 253 32.64 -7.11 -3.71
C PHE A 253 33.87 -8.03 -3.64
N ASN A 254 34.00 -9.00 -4.56
CA ASN A 254 35.19 -9.85 -4.69
C ASN A 254 36.11 -9.37 -5.80
#